data_AF-A0A3E1EAA7-F1
#
_entry.id   AF-A0A3E1EAA7-F1
#
_cell.length_a   1.000
_cell.length_b   1.000
_cell.length_c   1.000
_cell.angle_alpha   90.00
_cell.angle_beta   90.00
_cell.angle_gamma   90.00
#
_symmetry.space_group_name_H-M   'P 1'
#
loop_
_entity.id
_entity.type
_entity.pdbx_description
1 polymer ?
#
loop_
_entity_poly.entity_id
_entity_poly.type
_entity_poly.pdbx_seq_one_letter_code
_entity_poly.pdbx_strand_id
1 'polypeptide(L)'
;MPTVPGLRSPYAKVGRIVYFGRMLDKIRQHAAGTLPVADYVPNLGKGFDLRCCSFLRVAYDELKARVLAGGATDAQLLAWAHEHGGARTDEECEIWNGFMMKRGWRDAGAETLAKRIAESHLEHQTVLTMFDYIDFDEDRDPVTAKSWLA
;
A
#
# COMPACT_ATOMS: atom_id res chain seq x y z
N MET A 1 -10.20 -9.99 4.33
CA MET A 1 -9.50 -9.77 5.61
C MET A 1 -10.45 -8.99 6.50
N PRO A 2 -10.40 -9.07 7.83
CA PRO A 2 -11.22 -8.16 8.63
C PRO A 2 -10.76 -6.73 8.38
N THR A 3 -11.69 -5.78 8.17
CA THR A 3 -11.35 -4.35 8.10
C THR A 3 -10.58 -3.96 9.36
N VAL A 4 -9.37 -3.42 9.17
CA VAL A 4 -8.53 -2.98 10.28
C VAL A 4 -8.74 -1.48 10.51
N PRO A 5 -9.31 -1.05 11.65
CA PRO A 5 -9.51 0.37 11.94
C PRO A 5 -8.20 1.15 11.83
N GLY A 6 -8.23 2.24 11.06
CA GLY A 6 -7.06 3.09 10.84
C GLY A 6 -6.08 2.59 9.78
N LEU A 7 -6.36 1.48 9.08
CA LEU A 7 -5.58 1.05 7.92
C LEU A 7 -6.19 1.64 6.64
N ARG A 8 -5.56 2.68 6.07
CA ARG A 8 -6.12 3.39 4.90
C ARG A 8 -6.11 2.56 3.61
N SER A 9 -6.95 2.94 2.64
CA SER A 9 -6.95 2.37 1.28
C SER A 9 -5.57 2.45 0.62
N PRO A 10 -5.16 1.45 -0.19
CA PRO A 10 -3.92 1.53 -0.95
C PRO A 10 -3.93 2.67 -1.99
N TYR A 11 -5.10 3.16 -2.41
CA TYR A 11 -5.23 4.34 -3.28
C TYR A 11 -4.92 5.66 -2.56
N ALA A 12 -5.03 5.71 -1.23
CA ALA A 12 -4.82 6.95 -0.49
C ALA A 12 -3.37 7.44 -0.64
N LYS A 13 -3.22 8.69 -1.09
CA LYS A 13 -1.92 9.31 -1.32
C LYS A 13 -1.37 9.96 -0.06
N VAL A 14 -0.04 9.96 0.03
CA VAL A 14 0.72 10.91 0.84
C VAL A 14 1.58 11.70 -0.13
N GLY A 15 1.43 13.03 -0.14
CA GLY A 15 1.99 13.84 -1.21
C GLY A 15 1.49 13.37 -2.58
N ARG A 16 2.42 12.96 -3.45
CA ARG A 16 2.11 12.55 -4.83
C ARG A 16 1.98 11.04 -5.01
N ILE A 17 2.27 10.21 -4.00
CA ILE A 17 2.41 8.76 -4.19
C ILE A 17 1.36 7.96 -3.41
N VAL A 18 0.80 6.95 -4.07
CA VAL A 18 -0.11 5.97 -3.46
C VAL A 18 0.66 5.00 -2.55
N TYR A 19 -0.07 4.27 -1.71
CA TYR A 19 0.42 3.18 -0.85
C TYR A 19 1.40 3.56 0.28
N PHE A 20 2.19 4.64 0.16
CA PHE A 20 3.17 5.02 1.18
C PHE A 20 2.53 5.16 2.56
N GLY A 21 1.45 5.94 2.68
CA GLY A 21 0.74 6.10 3.95
C GLY A 21 0.22 4.79 4.53
N ARG A 22 -0.31 3.90 3.68
CA ARG A 22 -0.77 2.58 4.10
C ARG A 22 0.38 1.71 4.64
N MET A 23 1.56 1.78 4.04
CA MET A 23 2.75 1.10 4.57
C MET A 23 3.11 1.62 5.98
N LEU A 24 3.00 2.92 6.23
CA LEU A 24 3.22 3.50 7.57
C LEU A 24 2.18 3.02 8.57
N ASP A 25 0.90 2.97 8.18
CA ASP A 25 -0.18 2.44 9.03
C ASP A 25 0.09 0.99 9.43
N LYS A 26 0.50 0.14 8.47
CA LYS A 26 0.89 -1.25 8.74
C LYS A 26 2.02 -1.34 9.76
N ILE A 27 3.06 -0.51 9.63
CA ILE A 27 4.19 -0.47 10.58
C ILE A 27 3.69 -0.13 11.99
N ARG A 28 2.88 0.94 12.12
CA ARG A 28 2.36 1.40 13.41
C ARG A 28 1.46 0.35 14.06
N GLN A 29 0.53 -0.22 13.29
CA GLN A 29 -0.41 -1.22 13.80
C GLN A 29 0.28 -2.54 14.16
N HIS A 30 1.29 -2.95 13.39
CA HIS A 30 2.10 -4.11 13.74
C HIS A 30 2.83 -3.91 15.07
N ALA A 31 3.43 -2.73 15.28
CA ALA A 31 4.07 -2.41 16.56
C ALA A 31 3.09 -2.32 17.73
N ALA A 32 1.85 -1.90 17.47
CA ALA A 32 0.77 -1.87 18.47
C ALA A 32 0.10 -3.23 18.72
N GLY A 33 0.43 -4.27 17.95
CA GLY A 33 -0.22 -5.58 18.03
C GLY A 33 -1.67 -5.59 17.52
N THR A 34 -2.08 -4.55 16.78
CA THR A 34 -3.46 -4.40 16.26
C THR A 34 -3.60 -4.82 14.80
N LEU A 35 -2.49 -5.19 14.15
CA LEU A 35 -2.51 -5.70 12.78
C LEU A 35 -2.76 -7.23 12.79
N PRO A 36 -3.77 -7.75 12.08
CA PRO A 36 -4.03 -9.19 12.01
C PRO A 36 -2.81 -9.98 11.54
N VAL A 37 -2.29 -10.84 12.41
CA VAL A 37 -1.00 -11.51 12.19
C VAL A 37 -1.05 -12.45 10.99
N ALA A 38 -2.11 -13.26 10.88
CA ALA A 38 -2.23 -14.26 9.82
C ALA A 38 -2.22 -13.65 8.42
N ASP A 39 -2.83 -12.48 8.26
CA ASP A 39 -3.13 -11.91 6.95
C ASP A 39 -2.03 -10.95 6.46
N TYR A 40 -1.41 -10.19 7.38
CA TYR A 40 -0.52 -9.09 7.01
C TYR A 40 0.96 -9.35 7.33
N VAL A 41 1.28 -10.00 8.46
CA VAL A 41 2.67 -10.11 8.96
C VAL A 41 3.61 -10.87 8.01
N PRO A 42 3.20 -11.96 7.34
CA PRO A 42 4.07 -12.67 6.40
C PRO A 42 4.61 -11.79 5.26
N ASN A 43 3.89 -10.72 4.93
CA ASN A 43 4.15 -9.81 3.83
C ASN A 43 4.65 -8.43 4.27
N LEU A 44 4.85 -8.17 5.57
CA LEU A 44 5.43 -6.90 6.04
C LEU A 44 6.85 -6.72 5.50
N GLY A 45 7.11 -5.55 4.93
CA GLY A 45 8.39 -5.24 4.29
C GLY A 45 8.65 -6.01 2.98
N LYS A 46 7.64 -6.72 2.46
CA LYS A 46 7.69 -7.46 1.19
C LYS A 46 6.61 -6.94 0.23
N GLY A 47 6.58 -7.48 -0.98
CA GLY A 47 5.54 -7.15 -1.96
C GLY A 47 5.49 -5.65 -2.24
N PHE A 48 4.34 -5.02 -1.96
CA PHE A 48 4.16 -3.58 -2.13
C PHE A 48 4.98 -2.72 -1.18
N ASP A 49 5.24 -3.16 0.07
CA ASP A 49 6.07 -2.43 1.01
C ASP A 49 7.50 -2.30 0.46
N LEU A 50 8.07 -3.45 0.05
CA LEU A 50 9.40 -3.49 -0.55
C LEU A 50 9.48 -2.63 -1.82
N ARG A 51 8.49 -2.73 -2.72
CA ARG A 51 8.47 -1.94 -3.95
C ARG A 51 8.41 -0.43 -3.66
N CYS A 52 7.64 -0.01 -2.65
CA CYS A 52 7.55 1.39 -2.25
C CYS A 52 8.89 1.90 -1.70
N CYS A 53 9.53 1.11 -0.83
CA CYS A 53 10.87 1.38 -0.33
C CYS A 53 11.92 1.43 -1.46
N SER A 54 11.88 0.50 -2.42
CA SER A 54 12.79 0.49 -3.57
C SER A 54 12.60 1.71 -4.48
N PHE A 55 11.35 2.12 -4.75
CA PHE A 55 11.06 3.32 -5.53
C PHE A 55 11.60 4.59 -4.84
N LEU A 56 11.42 4.68 -3.52
CA LEU A 56 11.94 5.77 -2.71
C LEU A 56 13.44 5.66 -2.39
N ARG A 57 14.08 4.52 -2.74
CA ARG A 57 15.49 4.21 -2.47
C ARG A 57 15.86 4.29 -0.99
N VAL A 58 14.96 3.82 -0.12
CA VAL A 58 15.17 3.75 1.33
C VAL A 58 15.05 2.31 1.83
N ALA A 59 15.81 1.94 2.85
CA ALA A 59 15.67 0.64 3.49
C ALA A 59 14.38 0.59 4.32
N TYR A 60 13.65 -0.52 4.26
CA TYR A 60 12.40 -0.70 5.02
C TYR A 60 12.63 -0.58 6.53
N ASP A 61 13.71 -1.17 7.04
CA ASP A 61 14.02 -1.14 8.48
C ASP A 61 14.36 0.26 8.99
N GLU A 62 15.00 1.09 8.18
CA GLU A 62 15.27 2.49 8.52
C GLU A 62 14.00 3.34 8.54
N LEU A 63 13.15 3.17 7.52
CA LEU A 63 11.84 3.83 7.49
C LEU A 63 10.99 3.38 8.69
N LYS A 64 10.96 2.08 8.98
CA LYS A 64 10.26 1.52 10.14
C LYS A 64 10.76 2.13 11.45
N ALA A 65 12.07 2.19 11.68
CA ALA A 65 12.63 2.80 12.88
C ALA A 65 12.16 4.26 13.05
N ARG A 66 12.11 5.04 11.95
CA ARG A 66 11.62 6.43 11.97
C ARG A 66 10.13 6.55 12.23
N VAL A 67 9.31 5.67 11.65
CA VAL A 67 7.87 5.62 11.94
C VAL A 67 7.63 5.36 13.43
N LEU A 68 8.40 4.44 14.02
CA LEU A 68 8.25 4.02 15.41
C LEU A 68 8.86 5.01 16.41
N ALA A 69 9.83 5.84 16.00
CA ALA A 69 10.32 6.94 16.82
C ALA A 69 9.22 7.98 17.13
N GLY A 70 8.16 8.05 16.32
CA GLY A 70 7.04 8.96 16.51
C GLY A 70 7.37 10.41 16.22
N GLY A 71 6.41 11.31 16.45
CA GLY A 71 6.58 12.77 16.32
C GLY A 71 6.59 13.33 14.90
N ALA A 72 6.79 12.50 13.87
CA ALA A 72 6.70 12.91 12.46
C ALA A 72 5.34 12.57 11.85
N THR A 73 4.78 13.52 11.11
CA THR A 73 3.63 13.29 10.22
C THR A 73 4.03 12.44 9.01
N ASP A 74 3.05 11.83 8.34
CA ASP A 74 3.31 11.05 7.12
C ASP A 74 3.98 11.90 6.02
N ALA A 75 3.61 13.18 5.90
CA ALA A 75 4.24 14.10 4.95
C ALA A 75 5.72 14.37 5.29
N GLN A 76 6.05 14.51 6.57
CA GLN A 76 7.44 14.65 7.01
C GLN A 76 8.25 13.37 6.80
N LEU A 77 7.65 12.20 7.01
CA LEU A 77 8.28 10.91 6.71
C LEU A 77 8.54 10.73 5.22
N LEU A 78 7.61 11.16 4.35
CA LEU A 78 7.82 11.14 2.91
C LEU A 78 8.90 12.14 2.48
N ALA A 79 8.89 13.35 3.04
CA ALA A 79 9.94 14.35 2.78
C ALA A 79 11.32 13.82 3.17
N TRP A 80 11.42 13.16 4.33
CA TRP A 80 12.65 12.48 4.73
C TRP A 80 13.08 11.40 3.74
N ALA A 81 12.15 10.57 3.25
CA ALA A 81 12.48 9.53 2.27
C ALA A 81 13.02 10.13 0.96
N HIS A 82 12.48 11.27 0.51
CA HIS A 82 13.02 12.01 -0.63
C HIS A 82 14.39 12.64 -0.36
N GLU A 83 14.64 13.16 0.84
CA GLU A 83 15.94 13.69 1.20
C GLU A 83 17.01 12.59 1.25
N HIS A 84 16.66 11.44 1.82
CA HIS A 84 17.59 10.34 2.03
C HIS A 84 17.84 9.49 0.77
N GLY A 85 16.78 9.12 0.05
CA GLY A 85 16.86 8.29 -1.17
C GLY A 85 16.84 9.09 -2.48
N GLY A 86 16.80 10.42 -2.39
CA GLY A 86 16.70 11.33 -3.53
C GLY A 86 15.26 11.61 -3.95
N ALA A 87 15.01 12.86 -4.34
CA ALA A 87 13.70 13.33 -4.77
C ALA A 87 13.18 12.52 -5.98
N ARG A 88 11.87 12.30 -6.03
CA ARG A 88 11.20 11.73 -7.20
C ARG A 88 10.59 12.83 -8.05
N THR A 89 10.78 12.78 -9.36
CA THR A 89 10.15 13.72 -10.30
C THR A 89 8.64 13.49 -10.36
N ASP A 90 7.89 14.42 -10.96
CA ASP A 90 6.45 14.22 -11.18
C ASP A 90 6.17 13.01 -12.09
N GLU A 91 6.96 12.85 -13.16
CA GLU A 91 6.88 11.71 -14.07
C GLU A 91 7.18 10.38 -13.37
N GLU A 92 8.22 10.33 -12.52
CA GLU A 92 8.51 9.12 -11.74
C GLU A 92 7.36 8.74 -10.81
N CYS A 93 6.73 9.73 -10.16
CA CYS A 93 5.56 9.52 -9.31
C CYS A 93 4.33 9.07 -10.11
N GLU A 94 4.11 9.62 -11.31
CA GLU A 94 3.04 9.21 -12.21
C GLU A 94 3.20 7.75 -12.65
N ILE A 95 4.40 7.38 -13.10
CA ILE A 95 4.75 6.01 -13.49
C ILE A 95 4.56 5.06 -12.30
N TRP A 96 5.05 5.44 -11.11
CA TRP A 96 4.87 4.65 -9.88
C TRP A 96 3.39 4.41 -9.57
N ASN A 97 2.58 5.47 -9.56
CA ASN A 97 1.17 5.38 -9.27
C ASN A 97 0.44 4.50 -10.29
N GLY A 98 0.73 4.68 -11.58
CA GLY A 98 0.18 3.86 -12.65
C GLY A 98 0.55 2.39 -12.51
N PHE A 99 1.81 2.08 -12.18
CA PHE A 99 2.29 0.72 -11.93
C PHE A 99 1.57 0.08 -10.73
N MET A 100 1.49 0.79 -9.60
CA MET A 100 0.90 0.26 -8.37
C MET A 100 -0.59 0.01 -8.51
N MET A 101 -1.34 0.99 -9.04
CA MET A 101 -2.79 0.89 -9.18
C MET A 101 -3.22 -0.15 -10.22
N LYS A 102 -2.35 -0.53 -11.17
CA LYS A 102 -2.65 -1.54 -12.20
C LYS A 102 -2.04 -2.91 -11.91
N ARG A 103 -1.35 -3.08 -10.77
CA ARG A 103 -0.73 -4.36 -10.41
C ARG A 103 -1.79 -5.46 -10.37
N GLY A 104 -1.54 -6.56 -11.08
CA GLY A 104 -2.47 -7.68 -11.24
C GLY A 104 -3.23 -7.66 -12.57
N TRP A 105 -3.26 -6.53 -13.27
CA TRP A 105 -3.87 -6.44 -14.59
C TRP A 105 -2.88 -6.85 -15.67
N ARG A 106 -3.10 -8.03 -16.29
CA ARG A 106 -2.29 -8.56 -17.40
C ARG A 106 -0.78 -8.47 -17.15
N ASP A 107 -0.37 -8.72 -15.91
CA ASP A 107 1.02 -8.71 -15.49
C ASP A 107 1.34 -9.98 -14.67
N ALA A 108 2.58 -10.08 -14.19
CA ALA A 108 3.06 -11.25 -13.42
C ALA A 108 2.37 -11.47 -12.06
N GLY A 109 1.33 -10.70 -11.71
CA GLY A 109 0.53 -10.92 -10.49
C GLY A 109 -0.91 -11.27 -10.76
N ALA A 110 -1.32 -11.39 -12.03
CA ALA A 110 -2.67 -11.77 -12.41
C ALA A 110 -3.09 -13.12 -11.77
N GLU A 111 -2.21 -14.11 -11.77
CA GLU A 111 -2.49 -15.41 -11.13
C GLU A 111 -2.67 -15.28 -9.61
N THR A 112 -1.83 -14.47 -8.95
CA THR A 112 -1.97 -14.21 -7.51
C THR A 112 -3.27 -13.46 -7.22
N LEU A 113 -3.64 -12.49 -8.05
CA LEU A 113 -4.89 -11.75 -7.91
C LEU A 113 -6.10 -12.69 -8.04
N ALA A 114 -6.15 -13.51 -9.09
CA ALA A 114 -7.23 -14.47 -9.31
C ALA A 114 -7.38 -15.45 -8.14
N LYS A 115 -6.26 -15.98 -7.63
CA LYS A 115 -6.24 -16.83 -6.45
C LYS A 115 -6.82 -16.12 -5.22
N ARG A 116 -6.41 -14.88 -4.95
CA ARG A 116 -6.87 -14.09 -3.80
C ARG A 116 -8.36 -13.76 -3.85
N ILE A 117 -8.89 -13.44 -5.04
CA ILE A 117 -10.32 -13.21 -5.25
C ILE A 117 -11.11 -14.46 -4.87
N ALA A 118 -10.69 -15.64 -5.34
CA ALA A 118 -11.35 -16.91 -5.04
C ALA A 118 -11.26 -17.29 -3.55
N GLU A 119 -10.09 -17.14 -2.94
CA GLU A 119 -9.88 -17.41 -1.51
C GLU A 119 -10.74 -16.53 -0.60
N SER A 120 -11.12 -15.33 -1.07
CA SER A 120 -11.88 -14.35 -0.29
C SER A 120 -13.36 -14.28 -0.72
N HIS A 121 -13.80 -15.13 -1.65
CA HIS A 121 -15.16 -15.17 -2.18
C HIS A 121 -15.66 -13.84 -2.79
N LEU A 122 -14.75 -13.10 -3.44
CA LEU A 122 -15.02 -11.77 -4.03
C LEU A 122 -15.27 -11.82 -5.54
N GLU A 123 -15.56 -12.98 -6.13
CA GLU A 123 -15.82 -13.14 -7.58
C GLU A 123 -17.01 -12.32 -8.08
N HIS A 124 -17.93 -11.96 -7.17
CA HIS A 124 -19.10 -11.14 -7.46
C HIS A 124 -18.77 -9.64 -7.55
N GLN A 125 -17.58 -9.22 -7.09
CA GLN A 125 -17.13 -7.83 -7.14
C GLN A 125 -16.41 -7.52 -8.46
N THR A 126 -16.36 -6.25 -8.84
CA THR A 126 -15.66 -5.81 -10.06
C THR A 126 -14.17 -5.59 -9.80
N VAL A 127 -13.48 -6.64 -9.35
CA VAL A 127 -12.04 -6.59 -9.04
C VAL A 127 -11.23 -6.70 -10.34
N LEU A 128 -10.45 -5.66 -10.66
CA LEU A 128 -9.58 -5.66 -11.85
C LEU A 128 -8.09 -5.65 -11.48
N THR A 129 -7.76 -5.21 -10.28
CA THR A 129 -6.39 -5.01 -9.80
C THR A 129 -6.25 -5.47 -8.36
N MET A 130 -5.00 -5.60 -7.88
CA MET A 130 -4.74 -5.94 -6.49
C MET A 130 -5.18 -4.82 -5.53
N PHE A 131 -5.21 -3.56 -5.97
CA PHE A 131 -5.75 -2.47 -5.16
C PHE A 131 -7.26 -2.55 -5.03
N ASP A 132 -7.97 -2.90 -6.12
CA ASP A 132 -9.41 -3.15 -6.05
C ASP A 132 -9.69 -4.29 -5.06
N TYR A 133 -8.95 -5.40 -5.19
CA TYR A 133 -9.07 -6.54 -4.28
C TYR A 133 -8.88 -6.12 -2.83
N ILE A 134 -7.81 -5.39 -2.49
CA ILE A 134 -7.54 -4.97 -1.10
C ILE A 134 -8.66 -4.10 -0.55
N ASP A 135 -9.23 -3.19 -1.34
CA ASP A 135 -10.32 -2.36 -0.87
C ASP A 135 -11.61 -3.17 -0.66
N PHE A 136 -12.01 -4.00 -1.61
CA PHE A 136 -13.17 -4.88 -1.44
C PHE A 136 -13.00 -5.85 -0.28
N ASP A 137 -11.81 -6.42 -0.11
CA ASP A 137 -11.47 -7.34 0.97
C ASP A 137 -11.38 -6.65 2.35
N GLU A 138 -11.40 -5.32 2.39
CA GLU A 138 -11.46 -4.50 3.61
C GLU A 138 -12.78 -3.71 3.71
N ASP A 139 -13.83 -4.19 3.04
CA ASP A 139 -15.19 -3.64 3.03
C ASP A 139 -15.29 -2.19 2.49
N ARG A 140 -14.45 -1.86 1.50
CA ARG A 140 -14.51 -0.59 0.75
C ARG A 140 -14.82 -0.88 -0.72
N ASP A 141 -15.69 -0.10 -1.33
CA ASP A 141 -15.98 -0.18 -2.77
C ASP A 141 -15.17 0.88 -3.55
N PRO A 142 -14.02 0.52 -4.14
CA PRO A 142 -13.17 1.46 -4.86
C PRO A 142 -13.75 1.85 -6.22
N VAL A 143 -14.66 1.04 -6.77
CA VAL A 143 -15.26 1.25 -8.10
C VAL A 143 -16.32 2.34 -8.02
N THR A 144 -17.24 2.23 -7.06
CA THR A 144 -18.25 3.27 -6.81
C THR A 144 -17.60 4.58 -6.41
N ALA A 145 -16.57 4.53 -5.55
CA ALA A 145 -15.84 5.71 -5.09
C ALA A 145 -14.88 6.30 -6.15
N LYS A 146 -14.57 5.55 -7.21
CA LYS A 146 -13.52 5.87 -8.19
C LYS A 146 -12.18 6.20 -7.52
N SER A 147 -11.76 5.37 -6.57
CA SER A 147 -10.60 5.64 -5.69
C SER A 147 -9.29 5.93 -6.43
N TRP A 148 -9.14 5.47 -7.67
CA TRP A 148 -7.98 5.76 -8.53
C TRP A 148 -7.88 7.22 -9.01
N LEU A 149 -8.94 8.02 -8.81
CA LEU A 149 -8.95 9.45 -9.13
C LEU A 149 -8.66 10.35 -7.92
N ALA A 150 -8.62 9.77 -6.71
CA ALA A 150 -8.42 10.48 -5.44
C ALA A 150 -6.98 10.99 -5.26
#